data_AF-A0A9W4RLD0-F1
#
_entry.id   AF-A0A9W4RLD0-F1
#
_cell.length_a   1.000
_cell.length_b   1.000
_cell.length_c   1.000
_cell.angle_alpha   90.00
_cell.angle_beta   90.00
_cell.angle_gamma   90.00
#
_symmetry.space_group_name_H-M   'P 1'
#
loop_
_entity.id
_entity.type
_entity.pdbx_description
1 polymer ?
#
loop_
_entity_poly.entity_id
_entity_poly.type
_entity_poly.pdbx_seq_one_letter_code
_entity_poly.pdbx_strand_id
1 'polypeptide(L)'
;MCHSKCWLLDVGKLEDFLLGVSRWMENHPNEVVTLLLTNPTSIRGRDFTAAFRKAGADKIAFTPNKKLAVDSWPTLDYPEKPTREKWIMDWFSYSWETPYGEMDNDFPHCKRDRPQQHIDESKYMYLINHVWNMKLDAEFEGESIKIPTRLAANTTNSMDSISRQVKLCKAKWGKIPNVILLDFIDVGDAIKAQDHFNS
;
A
#
# COMPACT_ATOMS: atom_id res chain seq x y z
N MET A 1 -15.56 -5.24 -4.36
CA MET A 1 -14.20 -5.04 -3.81
C MET A 1 -14.44 -5.00 -2.33
N CYS A 2 -13.78 -5.86 -1.57
CA CYS A 2 -14.30 -6.22 -0.25
C CYS A 2 -13.23 -6.11 0.82
N HIS A 3 -13.63 -5.72 2.03
CA HIS A 3 -12.74 -5.70 3.20
C HIS A 3 -12.72 -7.08 3.85
N SER A 4 -11.83 -7.97 3.39
CA SER A 4 -11.75 -9.41 3.75
C SER A 4 -12.97 -10.22 3.32
N LYS A 5 -14.19 -9.73 3.57
CA LYS A 5 -15.48 -10.32 3.19
C LYS A 5 -16.43 -9.20 2.77
N CYS A 6 -17.22 -9.43 1.73
CA CYS A 6 -18.08 -8.40 1.14
C CYS A 6 -19.24 -7.97 2.05
N TRP A 7 -19.65 -8.83 2.99
CA TRP A 7 -20.66 -8.45 3.98
C TRP A 7 -20.13 -7.47 5.03
N LEU A 8 -18.82 -7.48 5.31
CA LEU A 8 -18.20 -6.53 6.22
C LEU A 8 -18.09 -5.15 5.55
N LEU A 9 -17.67 -5.14 4.28
CA LEU A 9 -17.72 -3.98 3.40
C LEU A 9 -17.60 -4.43 1.95
N ASP A 10 -18.52 -3.98 1.08
CA ASP A 10 -18.39 -4.08 -0.38
C ASP A 10 -18.49 -2.67 -0.99
N VAL A 11 -17.43 -2.27 -1.69
CA VAL A 11 -17.33 -0.97 -2.35
C VAL A 11 -17.43 -1.06 -3.88
N GLY A 12 -17.96 -2.17 -4.42
CA GLY A 12 -18.24 -2.32 -5.85
C GLY A 12 -17.07 -2.88 -6.66
N LYS A 13 -17.14 -2.85 -7.99
CA LYS A 13 -16.17 -3.58 -8.83
C LYS A 13 -14.82 -2.88 -8.88
N LEU A 14 -13.75 -3.66 -9.02
CA LEU A 14 -12.42 -3.11 -9.29
C LEU A 14 -12.40 -2.30 -10.60
N GLU A 15 -13.17 -2.73 -11.60
CA GLU A 15 -13.33 -2.01 -12.88
C GLU A 15 -13.84 -0.58 -12.68
N ASP A 16 -14.84 -0.37 -11.80
CA ASP A 16 -15.42 0.95 -11.54
C ASP A 16 -14.41 1.87 -10.84
N PHE A 17 -13.66 1.33 -9.88
CA PHE A 17 -12.58 2.06 -9.20
C PHE A 17 -11.46 2.46 -10.17
N LEU A 18 -10.99 1.51 -10.99
CA LEU A 18 -9.95 1.77 -11.99
C LEU A 18 -10.41 2.80 -13.03
N LEU A 19 -11.69 2.77 -13.42
CA LEU A 19 -12.25 3.78 -14.33
C LEU A 19 -12.21 5.18 -13.70
N GLY A 20 -12.51 5.28 -12.40
CA GLY A 20 -12.36 6.52 -11.64
C GLY A 20 -10.92 7.03 -11.63
N VAL A 21 -9.96 6.15 -11.35
CA VAL A 21 -8.52 6.47 -11.40
C VAL A 21 -8.10 6.93 -12.79
N SER A 22 -8.44 6.19 -13.85
CA SER A 22 -8.10 6.57 -15.23
C SER A 22 -8.60 7.98 -15.59
N ARG A 23 -9.87 8.29 -15.29
CA ARG A 23 -10.46 9.61 -15.56
C ARG A 23 -9.83 10.73 -14.76
N TRP A 24 -9.42 10.45 -13.52
CA TRP A 24 -8.72 11.42 -12.71
C TRP A 24 -7.33 11.70 -13.31
N MET A 25 -6.57 10.66 -13.66
CA MET A 25 -5.25 10.77 -14.28
C MET A 25 -5.27 11.52 -15.62
N GLU A 26 -6.34 11.41 -16.41
CA GLU A 26 -6.53 12.18 -17.66
C GLU A 26 -6.45 13.70 -17.45
N ASN A 27 -6.86 14.19 -16.28
CA ASN A 27 -6.82 15.61 -15.92
C ASN A 27 -5.62 15.97 -15.02
N HIS A 28 -4.77 15.00 -14.69
CA HIS A 28 -3.62 15.15 -13.79
C HIS A 28 -2.38 14.45 -14.39
N PRO A 29 -1.87 14.90 -15.56
CA PRO A 29 -0.88 14.17 -16.34
C PRO A 29 0.51 14.08 -15.70
N ASN A 30 0.79 14.88 -14.67
CA ASN A 30 2.06 14.91 -13.94
C ASN A 30 2.00 14.15 -12.61
N GLU A 31 0.84 13.64 -12.23
CA GLU A 31 0.66 12.90 -10.98
C GLU A 31 1.04 11.43 -11.18
N VAL A 32 1.44 10.77 -10.08
CA VAL A 32 1.76 9.34 -10.06
C VAL A 32 0.91 8.66 -9.02
N VAL A 33 0.16 7.63 -9.44
CA VAL A 33 -0.66 6.81 -8.56
C VAL A 33 -0.09 5.40 -8.50
N THR A 34 0.28 4.97 -7.30
CA THR A 34 0.68 3.58 -7.02
C THR A 34 -0.50 2.81 -6.47
N LEU A 35 -0.87 1.70 -7.13
CA LEU A 35 -1.96 0.82 -6.68
C LEU A 35 -1.39 -0.47 -6.09
N LEU A 36 -1.55 -0.66 -4.78
CA LEU A 36 -1.31 -1.94 -4.11
C LEU A 36 -2.62 -2.74 -4.05
N LEU A 37 -2.74 -3.77 -4.89
CA LEU A 37 -3.94 -4.61 -4.96
C LEU A 37 -3.72 -5.92 -4.20
N THR A 38 -4.45 -6.12 -3.10
CA THR A 38 -4.43 -7.38 -2.36
C THR A 38 -5.25 -8.45 -3.07
N ASN A 39 -4.80 -9.71 -3.01
CA ASN A 39 -5.47 -10.84 -3.68
C ASN A 39 -5.71 -12.03 -2.72
N PRO A 40 -6.44 -11.83 -1.61
CA PRO A 40 -6.64 -12.88 -0.61
C PRO A 40 -7.46 -14.07 -1.13
N THR A 41 -8.24 -13.89 -2.20
CA THR A 41 -9.10 -14.94 -2.78
C THR A 41 -8.50 -15.56 -4.04
N SER A 42 -7.21 -15.34 -4.31
CA SER A 42 -6.49 -15.96 -5.43
C SER A 42 -7.15 -15.73 -6.80
N ILE A 43 -7.68 -14.54 -7.05
CA ILE A 43 -8.16 -14.10 -8.36
C ILE A 43 -7.01 -14.23 -9.36
N ARG A 44 -7.28 -14.80 -10.53
CA ARG A 44 -6.23 -15.05 -11.54
C ARG A 44 -5.75 -13.73 -12.12
N GLY A 45 -4.46 -13.63 -12.42
CA GLY A 45 -3.87 -12.43 -13.03
C GLY A 45 -4.61 -11.96 -14.30
N ARG A 46 -5.09 -12.89 -15.13
CA ARG A 46 -5.88 -12.56 -16.35
C ARG A 46 -7.18 -11.81 -16.05
N ASP A 47 -7.81 -12.06 -14.91
CA ASP A 47 -9.07 -11.43 -14.54
C ASP A 47 -8.81 -9.99 -14.06
N PHE A 48 -7.69 -9.74 -13.35
CA PHE A 48 -7.19 -8.38 -13.10
C PHE A 48 -6.85 -7.66 -14.41
N THR A 49 -6.09 -8.29 -15.32
CA THR A 49 -5.75 -7.69 -16.61
C THR A 49 -6.99 -7.28 -17.40
N ALA A 50 -8.05 -8.10 -17.37
CA ALA A 50 -9.31 -7.78 -18.03
C ALA A 50 -9.97 -6.52 -17.44
N ALA A 51 -9.99 -6.38 -16.11
CA ALA A 51 -10.52 -5.19 -15.44
C ALA A 51 -9.74 -3.91 -15.79
N PHE A 52 -8.39 -3.97 -15.79
CA PHE A 52 -7.54 -2.85 -16.18
C PHE A 52 -7.79 -2.41 -17.64
N ARG A 53 -7.87 -3.38 -18.57
CA ARG A 53 -8.14 -3.09 -19.98
C ARG A 53 -9.50 -2.46 -20.22
N LYS A 54 -10.54 -2.93 -19.53
CA LYS A 54 -11.88 -2.35 -19.63
C LYS A 54 -11.93 -0.91 -19.09
N ALA A 55 -11.20 -0.65 -18.01
CA ALA A 55 -11.07 0.69 -17.44
C ALA A 55 -10.08 1.61 -18.20
N GLY A 56 -9.36 1.09 -19.20
CA GLY A 56 -8.30 1.80 -19.91
C GLY A 56 -7.04 2.10 -19.08
N ALA A 57 -6.99 1.62 -17.84
CA ALA A 57 -5.89 1.86 -16.90
C ALA A 57 -4.57 1.20 -17.35
N ASP A 58 -4.65 0.16 -18.19
CA ASP A 58 -3.47 -0.49 -18.78
C ASP A 58 -2.65 0.44 -19.69
N LYS A 59 -3.28 1.47 -20.28
CA LYS A 59 -2.62 2.39 -21.21
C LYS A 59 -1.68 3.37 -20.51
N ILE A 60 -1.86 3.57 -19.21
CA ILE A 60 -1.11 4.53 -18.38
C ILE A 60 -0.24 3.83 -17.32
N ALA A 61 -0.30 2.50 -17.24
CA ALA A 61 0.42 1.75 -16.22
C ALA A 61 1.91 1.57 -16.55
N PHE A 62 2.77 1.89 -15.60
CA PHE A 62 4.21 1.67 -15.73
C PHE A 62 4.57 0.17 -15.71
N THR A 63 5.54 -0.23 -16.55
CA THR A 63 6.13 -1.58 -16.55
C THR A 63 7.64 -1.43 -16.65
N PRO A 64 8.42 -1.90 -15.66
CA PRO A 64 9.86 -1.86 -15.76
C PRO A 64 10.36 -2.87 -16.80
N ASN A 65 11.36 -2.48 -17.59
CA ASN A 65 11.95 -3.34 -18.64
C ASN A 65 12.80 -4.50 -18.08
N LYS A 66 13.14 -4.46 -16.80
CA LYS A 66 13.93 -5.45 -16.06
C LYS A 66 13.52 -5.44 -14.59
N LYS A 67 13.94 -6.45 -13.82
CA LYS A 67 13.79 -6.41 -12.36
C LYS A 67 14.63 -5.24 -11.80
N LEU A 68 13.97 -4.30 -11.14
CA LEU A 68 14.60 -3.14 -10.50
C LEU A 68 15.04 -3.47 -9.08
N ALA A 69 16.23 -3.00 -8.71
CA ALA A 69 16.63 -2.82 -7.31
C ALA A 69 16.03 -1.50 -6.78
N VAL A 70 16.01 -1.32 -5.45
CA VAL A 70 15.42 -0.14 -4.80
C VAL A 70 15.95 1.20 -5.33
N ASP A 71 17.23 1.27 -5.68
CA ASP A 71 17.92 2.46 -6.21
C ASP A 71 17.72 2.68 -7.72
N SER A 72 17.10 1.74 -8.40
CA SER A 72 16.90 1.73 -9.85
C SER A 72 15.48 2.13 -10.26
N TRP A 73 14.61 2.46 -9.29
CA TRP A 73 13.27 2.96 -9.58
C TRP A 73 13.33 4.37 -10.17
N PRO A 74 12.51 4.69 -11.19
CA PRO A 74 12.45 6.03 -11.75
C PRO A 74 12.08 7.09 -10.70
N THR A 75 12.63 8.29 -10.85
CA THR A 75 12.19 9.46 -10.09
C THR A 75 11.02 10.15 -10.80
N LEU A 76 10.28 11.00 -10.08
CA LEU A 76 9.15 11.76 -10.65
C LEU A 76 9.55 12.62 -11.85
N ASP A 77 10.80 13.10 -11.90
CA ASP A 77 11.28 13.97 -12.98
C ASP A 77 11.53 13.23 -14.31
N TYR A 78 11.62 11.90 -14.29
CA TYR A 78 11.89 11.07 -15.47
C TYR A 78 10.93 9.88 -15.55
N PRO A 79 9.62 10.13 -15.77
CA PRO A 79 8.67 9.04 -15.94
C PRO A 79 8.97 8.30 -17.24
N GLU A 80 9.44 7.06 -17.11
CA GLU A 80 9.56 6.17 -18.26
C GLU A 80 8.17 5.88 -18.85
N LYS A 81 8.05 5.96 -20.18
CA LYS A 81 6.78 5.70 -20.85
C LYS A 81 6.35 4.24 -20.64
N PRO A 82 5.07 3.97 -20.33
CA PRO A 82 4.49 2.64 -20.26
C PRO A 82 4.88 1.77 -21.46
N THR A 83 5.56 0.64 -21.21
CA THR A 83 5.66 -0.42 -22.21
C THR A 83 4.52 -1.40 -21.99
N ARG A 84 3.89 -1.84 -23.08
CA ARG A 84 2.75 -2.76 -22.99
C ARG A 84 3.29 -4.16 -22.74
N GLU A 85 2.84 -4.79 -21.66
CA GLU A 85 2.38 -6.20 -21.58
C GLU A 85 2.45 -6.79 -20.15
N LYS A 86 3.18 -6.18 -19.20
CA LYS A 86 3.33 -6.72 -17.82
C LYS A 86 3.42 -5.66 -16.71
N TRP A 87 2.32 -4.93 -16.48
CA TRP A 87 2.24 -3.88 -15.45
C TRP A 87 1.81 -4.36 -14.05
N ILE A 88 1.22 -5.56 -13.94
CA ILE A 88 0.89 -6.15 -12.63
C ILE A 88 2.14 -6.85 -12.10
N MET A 89 2.72 -6.26 -11.06
CA MET A 89 3.95 -6.75 -10.43
C MET A 89 3.62 -7.45 -9.10
N ASP A 90 4.39 -8.49 -8.79
CA ASP A 90 4.35 -9.09 -7.46
C ASP A 90 5.02 -8.14 -6.45
N TRP A 91 4.26 -7.67 -5.46
CA TRP A 91 4.72 -6.74 -4.44
C TRP A 91 5.97 -7.25 -3.71
N PHE A 92 5.97 -8.52 -3.30
CA PHE A 92 7.07 -9.12 -2.53
C PHE A 92 8.32 -9.43 -3.34
N SER A 93 8.28 -9.24 -4.66
CA SER A 93 9.46 -9.28 -5.52
C SER A 93 10.29 -7.99 -5.44
N TYR A 94 9.73 -6.90 -4.93
CA TYR A 94 10.33 -5.56 -4.90
C TYR A 94 10.32 -4.91 -3.52
N SER A 95 9.42 -5.36 -2.66
CA SER A 95 9.19 -4.78 -1.34
C SER A 95 9.11 -5.81 -0.24
N TRP A 96 9.36 -5.37 0.99
CA TRP A 96 8.96 -6.06 2.20
C TRP A 96 8.14 -5.14 3.10
N GLU A 97 7.53 -5.69 4.14
CA GLU A 97 6.71 -4.91 5.06
C GLU A 97 6.77 -5.41 6.49
N THR A 98 6.45 -4.51 7.42
CA THR A 98 6.22 -4.82 8.83
C THR A 98 4.92 -5.61 9.03
N PRO A 99 4.68 -6.22 10.20
CA PRO A 99 3.42 -6.94 10.44
C PRO A 99 2.20 -6.03 10.26
N TYR A 100 1.09 -6.63 9.81
CA TYR A 100 -0.21 -5.97 9.69
C TYR A 100 -1.12 -6.39 10.85
N GLY A 101 -2.25 -5.70 11.02
CA GLY A 101 -3.21 -6.05 12.06
C GLY A 101 -2.71 -5.74 13.48
N GLU A 102 -1.91 -4.67 13.61
CA GLU A 102 -1.35 -4.20 14.88
C GLU A 102 -2.46 -3.82 15.85
N MET A 103 -2.32 -4.30 17.08
CA MET A 103 -3.25 -4.04 18.18
C MET A 103 -2.68 -3.05 19.20
N ASP A 104 -1.37 -2.77 19.09
CA ASP A 104 -0.65 -1.81 19.90
C ASP A 104 -0.55 -0.49 19.10
N ASN A 105 -1.13 0.58 19.64
CA ASN A 105 -1.18 1.88 18.99
C ASN A 105 0.14 2.66 19.07
N ASP A 106 1.13 2.17 19.81
CA ASP A 106 2.46 2.77 19.87
C ASP A 106 3.37 2.27 18.73
N PHE A 107 2.99 1.20 18.03
CA PHE A 107 3.76 0.56 16.96
C PHE A 107 5.23 0.30 17.38
N PRO A 108 5.46 -0.51 18.44
CA PRO A 108 6.74 -0.55 19.15
C PRO A 108 7.85 -1.31 18.40
N HIS A 109 7.62 -1.70 17.16
CA HIS A 109 8.54 -2.51 16.39
C HIS A 109 8.58 -2.10 14.91
N CYS A 110 9.67 -2.49 14.28
CA CYS A 110 9.87 -2.39 12.83
C CYS A 110 10.55 -3.65 12.33
N LYS A 111 10.07 -4.82 12.77
CA LYS A 111 10.55 -6.11 12.26
C LYS A 111 9.96 -6.35 10.87
N ARG A 112 10.73 -6.99 10.00
CA ARG A 112 10.19 -7.53 8.74
C ARG A 112 9.23 -8.67 9.07
N ASP A 113 8.09 -8.71 8.41
CA ASP A 113 7.10 -9.79 8.53
C ASP A 113 6.87 -10.49 7.18
N ARG A 114 6.69 -9.72 6.10
CA ARG A 114 6.47 -10.29 4.76
C ARG A 114 7.47 -9.72 3.75
N PRO A 115 7.95 -10.54 2.80
CA PRO A 115 7.71 -11.98 2.68
C PRO A 115 8.46 -12.79 3.75
N GLN A 116 8.00 -14.02 4.01
CA GLN A 116 8.60 -14.93 5.00
C GLN A 116 9.95 -15.51 4.51
N GLN A 117 10.16 -15.55 3.20
CA GLN A 117 11.43 -15.98 2.60
C GLN A 117 12.59 -15.06 3.00
N HIS A 118 13.81 -15.60 3.00
CA HIS A 118 14.99 -14.79 3.24
C HIS A 118 15.24 -13.86 2.05
N ILE A 119 15.39 -12.56 2.34
CA ILE A 119 15.72 -11.51 1.38
C ILE A 119 16.82 -10.64 1.97
N ASP A 120 17.51 -9.90 1.10
CA ASP A 120 18.42 -8.83 1.48
C ASP A 120 17.62 -7.51 1.52
N GLU A 121 17.17 -7.09 2.71
CA GLU A 121 16.28 -5.93 2.91
C GLU A 121 16.86 -4.62 2.34
N SER A 122 18.17 -4.54 2.19
CA SER A 122 18.85 -3.36 1.64
C SER A 122 18.48 -3.13 0.17
N LYS A 123 18.15 -4.20 -0.58
CA LYS A 123 17.83 -4.17 -2.01
C LYS A 123 16.36 -3.94 -2.33
N TYR A 124 15.50 -3.91 -1.31
CA TYR A 124 14.06 -3.83 -1.44
C TYR A 124 13.54 -2.48 -0.94
N MET A 125 12.45 -2.02 -1.54
CA MET A 125 11.61 -1.01 -0.91
C MET A 125 10.97 -1.60 0.35
N TYR A 126 10.45 -0.75 1.23
CA TYR A 126 9.65 -1.28 2.32
C TYR A 126 8.49 -0.39 2.75
N LEU A 127 7.47 -1.07 3.26
CA LEU A 127 6.24 -0.51 3.76
C LEU A 127 6.16 -0.71 5.28
N ILE A 128 5.74 0.34 5.98
CA ILE A 128 5.31 0.21 7.37
C ILE A 128 3.79 0.18 7.42
N ASN A 129 3.25 -0.84 8.09
CA ASN A 129 1.83 -0.93 8.39
C ASN A 129 1.55 -0.06 9.63
N HIS A 130 1.06 1.16 9.42
CA HIS A 130 0.70 2.12 10.47
C HIS A 130 -0.81 2.15 10.68
N VAL A 131 -1.39 0.97 10.91
CA VAL A 131 -2.84 0.78 11.11
C VAL A 131 -3.08 0.19 12.48
N TRP A 132 -3.71 0.98 13.36
CA TRP A 132 -4.15 0.47 14.65
C TRP A 132 -5.53 -0.19 14.53
N ASN A 133 -5.59 -1.46 14.88
CA ASN A 133 -6.78 -2.28 14.82
C ASN A 133 -7.35 -2.54 16.21
N MET A 134 -8.67 -2.62 16.28
CA MET A 134 -9.38 -3.21 17.42
C MET A 134 -9.90 -4.60 17.04
N LYS A 135 -10.11 -5.42 18.07
CA LYS A 135 -10.68 -6.75 17.95
C LYS A 135 -12.18 -6.63 18.20
N LEU A 136 -12.99 -7.15 17.30
CA LEU A 136 -14.42 -7.27 17.52
C LEU A 136 -14.71 -8.52 18.35
N ASP A 137 -15.78 -8.47 19.15
CA ASP A 137 -16.39 -9.65 19.80
C ASP A 137 -17.20 -10.45 18.76
N ALA A 138 -16.55 -10.76 17.64
CA ALA A 138 -17.08 -11.54 16.53
C ALA A 138 -15.96 -12.38 15.93
N GLU A 139 -16.30 -13.61 15.56
CA GLU A 139 -15.38 -14.56 14.95
C GLU A 139 -15.92 -15.01 13.60
N PHE A 140 -15.00 -15.30 12.68
CA PHE A 140 -15.31 -15.83 11.38
C PHE A 140 -14.29 -16.91 11.03
N GLU A 141 -14.76 -18.12 10.68
CA GLU A 141 -13.90 -19.28 10.40
C GLU A 141 -12.90 -19.59 11.55
N GLY A 142 -13.27 -19.28 12.80
CA GLY A 142 -12.44 -19.51 13.98
C GLY A 142 -11.38 -18.44 14.24
N GLU A 143 -11.34 -17.37 13.44
CA GLU A 143 -10.47 -16.23 13.66
C GLU A 143 -11.26 -14.99 14.07
N SER A 144 -10.74 -14.23 15.03
CA SER A 144 -11.38 -13.01 15.47
C SER A 144 -11.25 -11.90 14.44
N ILE A 145 -12.33 -11.15 14.23
CA ILE A 145 -12.35 -10.06 13.27
C ILE A 145 -11.59 -8.87 13.85
N LYS A 146 -10.61 -8.37 13.10
CA LYS A 146 -9.92 -7.11 13.38
C LYS A 146 -10.42 -6.04 12.43
N ILE A 147 -10.68 -4.84 12.96
CA ILE A 147 -11.04 -3.68 12.14
C ILE A 147 -10.18 -2.47 12.52
N PRO A 148 -9.84 -1.60 11.55
CA PRO A 148 -9.16 -0.34 11.83
C PRO A 148 -10.00 0.59 12.72
N THR A 149 -9.36 1.23 13.70
CA THR A 149 -10.06 2.06 14.69
C THR A 149 -10.31 3.47 14.15
N ARG A 150 -11.43 3.68 13.46
CA ARG A 150 -11.77 5.02 12.89
C ARG A 150 -11.86 6.13 13.94
N LEU A 151 -12.39 5.84 15.12
CA LEU A 151 -12.51 6.83 16.21
C LEU A 151 -11.16 7.35 16.71
N ALA A 152 -10.09 6.58 16.52
CA ALA A 152 -8.74 6.97 16.89
C ALA A 152 -7.88 7.39 15.70
N ALA A 153 -8.44 7.43 14.47
CA ALA A 153 -7.68 7.74 13.27
C ALA A 153 -6.96 9.09 13.36
N ASN A 154 -7.54 10.09 14.04
CA ASN A 154 -6.87 11.38 14.24
C ASN A 154 -5.58 11.26 15.08
N THR A 155 -5.54 10.34 16.05
CA THR A 155 -4.36 10.08 16.87
C THR A 155 -3.38 9.18 16.12
N THR A 156 -3.87 8.09 15.52
CA THR A 156 -3.05 7.14 14.74
C THR A 156 -2.37 7.86 13.57
N ASN A 157 -3.11 8.63 12.78
CA ASN A 157 -2.58 9.33 11.61
C ASN A 157 -1.96 10.70 11.97
N SER A 158 -1.71 10.99 13.24
CA SER A 158 -1.04 12.24 13.65
C SER A 158 0.42 12.25 13.24
N MET A 159 0.97 13.46 13.02
CA MET A 159 2.37 13.63 12.67
C MET A 159 3.30 12.98 13.72
N ASP A 160 2.94 13.08 15.00
CA ASP A 160 3.72 12.51 16.10
C ASP A 160 3.73 10.98 16.05
N SER A 161 2.57 10.36 15.79
CA SER A 161 2.44 8.91 15.71
C SER A 161 3.22 8.33 14.53
N ILE A 162 3.02 8.89 13.34
CA ILE A 162 3.73 8.48 12.13
C ILE A 162 5.23 8.68 12.31
N SER A 163 5.65 9.85 12.81
CA SER A 163 7.07 10.16 13.03
C SER A 163 7.74 9.23 14.02
N ARG A 164 7.04 8.77 15.05
CA ARG A 164 7.58 7.82 16.03
C ARG A 164 7.95 6.50 15.37
N GLN A 165 7.04 5.91 14.59
CA GLN A 165 7.32 4.65 13.91
C GLN A 165 8.38 4.83 12.81
N VAL A 166 8.33 5.93 12.04
CA VAL A 166 9.37 6.24 11.03
C VAL A 166 10.75 6.36 11.67
N LYS A 167 10.90 7.08 12.79
CA LYS A 167 12.17 7.20 13.51
C LYS A 167 12.67 5.85 14.03
N LEU A 168 11.78 5.05 14.61
CA LEU A 168 12.09 3.70 15.07
C LEU A 168 12.59 2.82 13.91
N CYS A 169 11.90 2.86 12.77
CA CYS A 169 12.30 2.13 11.57
C CYS A 169 13.64 2.62 11.00
N LYS A 170 13.86 3.94 10.96
CA LYS A 170 15.11 4.53 10.50
C LYS A 170 16.30 4.11 11.37
N ALA A 171 16.12 4.10 12.69
CA ALA A 171 17.16 3.63 13.60
C ALA A 171 17.53 2.17 13.37
N LYS A 172 16.56 1.32 12.97
CA LYS A 172 16.78 -0.11 12.71
C LYS A 172 17.37 -0.41 11.33
N TRP A 173 16.87 0.25 10.29
CA TRP A 173 17.17 -0.11 8.90
C TRP A 173 18.09 0.89 8.19
N GLY A 174 18.44 2.00 8.83
CA GLY A 174 19.33 3.04 8.28
C GLY A 174 18.67 3.94 7.21
N LYS A 175 17.41 3.66 6.83
CA LYS A 175 16.62 4.44 5.86
C LYS A 175 15.20 4.64 6.39
N ILE A 176 14.47 5.61 5.82
CA ILE A 176 13.03 5.80 6.07
C ILE A 176 12.20 4.89 5.14
N PRO A 177 10.94 4.57 5.48
CA PRO A 177 10.10 3.74 4.62
C PRO A 177 9.78 4.40 3.28
N ASN A 178 9.59 3.58 2.25
CA ASN A 178 9.11 4.03 0.95
C ASN A 178 7.60 4.26 0.96
N VAL A 179 6.87 3.48 1.78
CA VAL A 179 5.41 3.55 1.87
C VAL A 179 4.99 3.47 3.35
N ILE A 180 4.04 4.31 3.73
CA ILE A 180 3.37 4.26 5.03
C ILE A 180 1.91 3.92 4.75
N LEU A 181 1.46 2.74 5.18
CA LEU A 181 0.07 2.33 5.03
C LEU A 181 -0.75 2.86 6.20
N LEU A 182 -1.80 3.60 5.88
CA LEU A 182 -2.74 4.22 6.82
C LEU A 182 -4.16 3.85 6.41
N ASP A 183 -5.06 3.76 7.38
CA ASP A 183 -6.50 3.76 7.15
C ASP A 183 -7.09 5.13 7.47
N PHE A 184 -8.18 5.49 6.78
CA PHE A 184 -8.86 6.79 6.93
C PHE A 184 -7.89 7.97 6.72
N ILE A 185 -7.19 7.96 5.58
CA ILE A 185 -6.16 8.96 5.22
C ILE A 185 -6.69 10.40 5.20
N ASP A 186 -8.01 10.57 5.14
CA ASP A 186 -8.74 11.84 5.23
C ASP A 186 -8.80 12.41 6.65
N VAL A 187 -8.36 11.66 7.66
CA VAL A 187 -8.36 12.04 9.08
C VAL A 187 -6.93 12.10 9.61
N GLY A 188 -6.60 13.17 10.33
CA GLY A 188 -5.28 13.40 10.92
C GLY A 188 -4.34 14.17 10.00
N ASP A 189 -3.04 13.86 10.07
CA ASP A 189 -1.95 14.62 9.45
C ASP A 189 -1.28 13.87 8.28
N ALA A 190 -1.96 12.90 7.65
CA ALA A 190 -1.35 12.02 6.64
C ALA A 190 -0.60 12.78 5.52
N ILE A 191 -1.24 13.81 4.94
CA ILE A 191 -0.62 14.64 3.89
C ILE A 191 0.55 15.47 4.44
N LYS A 192 0.41 16.05 5.63
CA LYS A 192 1.49 16.80 6.29
C LYS A 192 2.71 15.91 6.58
N ALA A 193 2.48 14.67 6.97
CA ALA A 193 3.54 13.69 7.18
C ALA A 193 4.21 13.30 5.85
N GLN A 194 3.43 13.09 4.79
CA GLN A 194 3.97 12.85 3.45
C GLN A 194 4.89 14.00 3.01
N ASP A 195 4.44 15.25 3.13
CA ASP A 195 5.23 16.43 2.74
C ASP A 195 6.53 16.52 3.55
N HIS A 196 6.48 16.25 4.86
CA HIS A 196 7.65 16.29 5.73
C HIS A 196 8.71 15.23 5.39
N PHE A 197 8.30 14.02 5.00
CA PHE A 197 9.26 12.93 4.70
C PHE A 197 9.75 12.94 3.25
N ASN A 198 9.09 13.68 2.36
CA ASN A 198 9.48 13.84 0.96
C ASN A 198 10.31 15.10 0.67
N SER A 199 10.48 15.99 1.66
CA SER A 199 11.35 17.18 1.59
C SER A 199 12.81 16.88 1.93
#